data_AF-A0ABD1H427-F1
#
_entry.id   AF-A0ABD1H427-F1
#
_cell.length_a   1.000
_cell.length_b   1.000
_cell.length_c   1.000
_cell.angle_alpha   90.00
_cell.angle_beta   90.00
_cell.angle_gamma   90.00
#
_symmetry.space_group_name_H-M   'P 1'
#
loop_
_entity.id
_entity.type
_entity.pdbx_description
1 polymer ?
#
loop_
_entity_poly.entity_id
_entity_poly.type
_entity_poly.pdbx_seq_one_letter_code
_entity_poly.pdbx_strand_id
1 'polypeptide(L)'
;MSKYYAKKQTLMKSKEINSEKQKQNSNFFSKNLKKIYPIGLQKRSHCSPISLSSLSLSLSQNSTDDSSPTDSASSSPLEEKILSALHVVSPIQTRSPPGDEEPRRCSWITKNSDSVYVQFHDECWGVPVYDDNKLFELLAMCGLLMDLNWTEILKRRQLLREAFSSFDPYKVSKMGEKEINSIISNKDVALTERRVRCIVDNAKCITKIARECGSFSCYMWEYVSYKPVINKFRHSRNVPLRSPKAEIISKDLVTRGFRFVGPVIVYSFMQAAGMTVDHLLHCYRYGDCVDLAERPWRHF
;
A
#
# COMPACT_ATOMS: atom_id res chain seq x y z
N MET A 1 39.69 -32.38 -27.56
CA MET A 1 39.64 -31.20 -26.65
C MET A 1 38.70 -30.07 -27.09
N SER A 2 38.13 -30.07 -28.30
CA SER A 2 37.37 -28.92 -28.85
C SER A 2 35.92 -28.75 -28.33
N LYS A 3 35.18 -29.83 -28.03
CA LYS A 3 33.75 -29.73 -27.66
C LYS A 3 33.47 -29.27 -26.22
N TYR A 4 34.42 -29.44 -25.29
CA TYR A 4 34.26 -29.07 -23.87
C TYR A 4 34.41 -27.55 -23.64
N TYR A 5 35.34 -26.91 -24.37
CA TYR A 5 35.57 -25.46 -24.28
C TYR A 5 34.41 -24.65 -24.86
N ALA A 6 33.81 -25.11 -25.96
CA ALA A 6 32.64 -24.46 -26.55
C ALA A 6 31.44 -24.43 -25.58
N LYS A 7 31.16 -25.53 -24.90
CA LYS A 7 30.04 -25.64 -23.93
C LYS A 7 30.24 -24.77 -22.69
N LYS A 8 31.49 -24.59 -22.24
CA LYS A 8 31.83 -23.72 -21.10
C LYS A 8 31.64 -22.23 -21.43
N GLN A 9 31.97 -21.81 -22.65
CA GLN A 9 31.74 -20.42 -23.10
C GLN A 9 30.25 -20.09 -23.28
N THR A 10 29.42 -21.03 -23.76
CA THR A 10 27.96 -20.81 -23.86
C THR A 10 27.31 -20.69 -22.48
N LEU A 11 27.78 -21.46 -21.49
CA LEU A 11 27.28 -21.41 -20.12
C LEU A 11 27.68 -20.12 -19.38
N MET A 12 28.89 -19.62 -19.61
CA MET A 12 29.35 -18.33 -19.05
C MET A 12 28.59 -17.15 -19.67
N LYS A 13 28.42 -17.15 -21.00
CA LYS A 13 27.69 -16.09 -21.71
C LYS A 13 26.20 -16.04 -21.34
N SER A 14 25.56 -17.19 -21.08
CA SER A 14 24.17 -17.24 -20.59
C SER A 14 24.02 -16.78 -19.13
N LYS A 15 25.04 -17.01 -18.28
CA LYS A 15 25.07 -16.48 -16.91
C LYS A 15 25.26 -14.96 -16.88
N GLU A 16 26.11 -14.40 -17.74
CA GLU A 16 26.30 -12.95 -17.87
C GLU A 16 25.03 -12.25 -18.37
N ILE A 17 24.36 -12.78 -19.40
CA ILE A 17 23.10 -12.25 -19.92
C ILE A 17 21.99 -12.28 -18.84
N ASN A 18 21.94 -13.34 -18.02
CA ASN A 18 20.97 -13.42 -16.92
C ASN A 18 21.28 -12.44 -15.77
N SER A 19 22.56 -12.22 -15.46
CA SER A 19 23.03 -11.22 -14.49
C SER A 19 22.71 -9.79 -14.95
N GLU A 20 22.91 -9.48 -16.23
CA GLU A 20 22.57 -8.17 -16.82
C GLU A 20 21.06 -7.95 -16.89
N LYS A 21 20.26 -8.98 -17.25
CA LYS A 21 18.79 -8.91 -17.20
C LYS A 21 18.27 -8.73 -15.77
N GLN A 22 18.89 -9.36 -14.78
CA GLN A 22 18.55 -9.15 -13.37
C GLN A 22 18.90 -7.73 -12.89
N LYS A 23 20.07 -7.19 -13.28
CA LYS A 23 20.48 -5.81 -12.96
C LYS A 23 19.61 -4.75 -13.66
N GLN A 24 19.23 -4.98 -14.92
CA GLN A 24 18.31 -4.10 -15.65
C GLN A 24 16.91 -4.12 -15.03
N ASN A 25 16.40 -5.31 -14.68
CA ASN A 25 15.13 -5.43 -13.96
C ASN A 25 15.20 -4.72 -12.60
N SER A 26 16.23 -4.95 -11.78
CA SER A 26 16.35 -4.31 -10.46
C SER A 26 16.42 -2.78 -10.53
N ASN A 27 17.10 -2.24 -11.54
CA ASN A 27 17.19 -0.78 -11.76
C ASN A 27 15.86 -0.20 -12.29
N PHE A 28 15.15 -0.91 -13.17
CA PHE A 28 13.80 -0.53 -13.62
C PHE A 28 12.80 -0.52 -12.47
N PHE A 29 12.83 -1.55 -11.60
CA PHE A 29 12.01 -1.60 -10.39
C PHE A 29 12.28 -0.38 -9.50
N SER A 30 13.54 -0.02 -9.24
CA SER A 30 13.88 1.09 -8.33
C SER A 30 13.34 2.48 -8.74
N LYS A 31 13.24 2.76 -10.06
CA LYS A 31 12.78 4.06 -10.56
C LYS A 31 11.25 4.19 -10.51
N ASN A 32 10.54 3.12 -10.85
CA ASN A 32 9.06 3.11 -10.81
C ASN A 32 8.51 2.98 -9.40
N LEU A 33 9.25 2.37 -8.46
CA LEU A 33 8.86 2.30 -7.05
C LEU A 33 8.66 3.68 -6.40
N LYS A 34 9.45 4.69 -6.79
CA LYS A 34 9.27 6.08 -6.32
C LYS A 34 7.99 6.74 -6.82
N LYS A 35 7.47 6.28 -7.97
CA LYS A 35 6.20 6.76 -8.56
C LYS A 35 4.98 6.16 -7.84
N ILE A 36 5.11 4.92 -7.35
CA ILE A 36 4.04 4.17 -6.68
C ILE A 36 3.99 4.51 -5.17
N TYR A 37 5.15 4.68 -4.54
CA TYR A 37 5.29 5.04 -3.13
C TYR A 37 6.32 6.18 -2.99
N PRO A 38 5.89 7.46 -3.02
CA PRO A 38 6.78 8.60 -2.87
C PRO A 38 7.20 8.75 -1.40
N ILE A 39 8.02 7.84 -0.89
CA ILE A 39 8.69 7.98 0.41
C ILE A 39 10.16 8.22 0.12
N GLY A 40 10.65 9.39 0.52
CA GLY A 40 12.04 9.79 0.40
C GLY A 40 12.95 8.88 1.22
N LEU A 41 13.55 7.88 0.58
CA LEU A 41 14.65 7.11 1.12
C LEU A 41 15.92 7.97 1.14
N GLN A 42 16.20 8.63 2.26
CA GLN A 42 17.56 9.09 2.53
C GLN A 42 18.43 7.87 2.89
N LYS A 43 19.41 7.56 2.04
CA LYS A 43 20.52 6.68 2.39
C LYS A 43 21.29 7.34 3.54
N ARG A 44 21.25 6.75 4.74
CA ARG A 44 22.31 6.94 5.74
C ARG A 44 23.15 5.68 5.80
N SER A 45 24.33 5.77 5.23
CA SER A 45 25.47 4.92 5.50
C SER A 45 26.08 5.29 6.86
N HIS A 46 26.56 4.27 7.56
CA HIS A 46 27.34 4.28 8.81
C HIS A 46 26.55 4.38 10.12
N CYS A 47 26.52 3.23 10.81
CA CYS A 47 26.26 3.11 12.23
C CYS A 47 27.51 2.45 12.85
N SER A 48 28.10 3.11 13.84
CA SER A 48 29.01 2.55 14.84
C SER A 48 28.69 3.26 16.18
N PRO A 49 28.97 2.62 17.32
CA PRO A 49 27.97 2.50 18.38
C PRO A 49 28.06 3.55 19.48
N ILE A 50 26.98 3.57 20.25
CA ILE A 50 26.68 4.36 21.43
C ILE A 50 27.79 4.27 22.49
N SER A 51 28.20 5.43 23.00
CA SER A 51 28.73 5.60 24.36
C SER A 51 27.85 6.64 25.05
N LEU A 52 27.12 6.21 26.08
CA LEU A 52 26.37 7.09 26.97
C LEU A 52 27.17 7.21 28.27
N SER A 53 27.67 8.42 28.55
CA SER A 53 28.09 8.83 29.88
C SER A 53 27.38 10.14 30.26
N SER A 54 26.53 9.97 31.26
CA SER A 54 25.97 10.87 32.27
C SER A 54 26.68 12.19 32.64
N LEU A 55 25.90 13.04 33.33
CA LEU A 55 26.21 14.17 34.24
C LEU A 55 26.16 15.56 33.55
N SER A 56 25.21 16.47 33.82
CA SER A 56 24.69 17.16 35.04
C SER A 56 25.11 18.64 35.04
N LEU A 57 24.37 19.47 35.79
CA LEU A 57 24.57 20.90 36.16
C LEU A 57 23.77 21.91 35.32
N SER A 58 23.17 22.98 35.84
CA SER A 58 22.68 23.39 37.18
C SER A 58 22.06 24.78 37.00
N LEU A 59 21.14 25.15 37.92
CA LEU A 59 20.55 26.48 38.06
C LEU A 59 21.58 27.62 38.15
N SER A 60 21.18 28.82 37.71
CA SER A 60 21.57 30.10 38.32
C SER A 60 20.44 31.12 38.22
N GLN A 61 20.18 31.82 39.32
CA GLN A 61 19.24 32.94 39.50
C GLN A 61 19.98 34.30 39.46
N ASN A 62 19.18 35.38 39.59
CA ASN A 62 19.45 36.80 39.94
C ASN A 62 19.45 37.78 38.76
N SER A 63 18.90 39.00 38.81
CA SER A 63 18.07 39.75 39.79
C SER A 63 17.70 41.14 39.20
N THR A 64 16.51 41.64 39.56
CA THR A 64 16.00 43.01 39.86
C THR A 64 16.47 44.30 39.13
N ASP A 65 15.50 45.15 38.76
CA ASP A 65 15.25 46.57 39.19
C ASP A 65 14.23 47.20 38.19
N ASP A 66 13.01 47.61 38.57
CA ASP A 66 12.50 48.75 39.37
C ASP A 66 12.09 49.97 38.52
N SER A 67 10.84 50.43 38.73
CA SER A 67 10.30 51.81 38.67
C SER A 67 8.90 51.91 38.03
N SER A 68 7.94 52.34 38.86
CA SER A 68 6.57 52.79 38.51
C SER A 68 6.57 54.30 38.16
N PRO A 69 5.47 54.91 37.65
CA PRO A 69 4.37 55.36 38.54
C PRO A 69 2.93 55.45 37.94
N THR A 70 1.93 55.45 38.85
CA THR A 70 0.60 56.15 38.87
C THR A 70 -0.40 55.89 37.71
N ASP A 71 -1.69 55.58 37.91
CA ASP A 71 -2.68 56.25 38.77
C ASP A 71 -3.90 55.37 39.14
N SER A 72 -4.56 55.82 40.21
CA SER A 72 -5.73 55.33 40.93
C SER A 72 -7.04 55.08 40.16
N ALA A 73 -7.72 53.98 40.48
CA ALA A 73 -9.19 53.94 40.57
C ALA A 73 -9.63 52.85 41.56
N SER A 74 -10.25 53.27 42.66
CA SER A 74 -10.81 52.44 43.73
C SER A 74 -12.00 51.62 43.24
N SER A 75 -11.93 50.29 43.33
CA SER A 75 -13.09 49.39 43.24
C SER A 75 -13.29 48.66 44.57
N SER A 76 -14.55 48.48 44.96
CA SER A 76 -14.94 47.97 46.28
C SER A 76 -14.56 46.49 46.48
N PRO A 77 -14.45 45.99 47.73
CA PRO A 77 -14.15 44.57 48.02
C PRO A 77 -15.19 43.56 47.49
N LEU A 78 -16.30 44.05 46.93
CA LEU A 78 -17.34 43.27 46.28
C LEU A 78 -17.02 43.01 44.79
N GLU A 79 -16.35 43.96 44.11
CA GLU A 79 -15.97 43.87 42.69
C GLU A 79 -14.86 42.82 42.48
N GLU A 80 -13.86 42.75 43.36
CA GLU A 80 -12.79 41.71 43.29
C GLU A 80 -13.33 40.29 43.52
N LYS A 81 -14.37 40.12 44.33
CA LYS A 81 -15.02 38.83 44.55
C LYS A 81 -15.87 38.41 43.35
N ILE A 82 -16.51 39.36 42.68
CA ILE A 82 -17.27 39.12 41.43
C ILE A 82 -16.30 38.77 40.29
N LEU A 83 -15.16 39.47 40.18
CA LEU A 83 -14.13 39.20 39.16
C LEU A 83 -13.40 37.86 39.40
N SER A 84 -13.15 37.50 40.66
CA SER A 84 -12.57 36.19 41.01
C SER A 84 -13.55 35.03 40.77
N ALA A 85 -14.86 35.26 40.93
CA ALA A 85 -15.90 34.27 40.62
C ALA A 85 -16.15 34.11 39.10
N LEU A 86 -15.94 35.19 38.32
CA LEU A 86 -16.03 35.16 36.86
C LEU A 86 -14.84 34.44 36.19
N HIS A 87 -13.68 34.32 36.86
CA HIS A 87 -12.52 33.60 36.32
C HIS A 87 -12.58 32.07 36.55
N VAL A 88 -13.54 31.59 37.35
CA VAL A 88 -13.80 30.14 37.57
C VAL A 88 -14.82 29.59 36.57
N VAL A 89 -15.56 30.46 35.88
CA VAL A 89 -16.29 30.09 34.67
C VAL A 89 -15.39 30.45 33.50
N SER A 90 -14.47 29.55 33.16
CA SER A 90 -13.87 29.56 31.83
C SER A 90 -15.00 29.78 30.83
N PRO A 91 -14.88 30.66 29.82
CA PRO A 91 -15.78 30.58 28.70
C PRO A 91 -15.67 29.13 28.25
N ILE A 92 -16.81 28.41 28.33
CA ILE A 92 -16.98 27.16 27.61
C ILE A 92 -16.45 27.52 26.23
N GLN A 93 -15.28 26.99 25.88
CA GLN A 93 -14.86 26.95 24.50
C GLN A 93 -16.07 26.33 23.85
N THR A 94 -16.84 27.15 23.16
CA THR A 94 -17.96 26.73 22.35
C THR A 94 -17.34 25.61 21.54
N ARG A 95 -17.67 24.37 21.92
CA ARG A 95 -17.31 23.22 21.10
C ARG A 95 -17.85 23.65 19.76
N SER A 96 -16.94 23.80 18.81
CA SER A 96 -17.30 23.85 17.41
C SER A 96 -18.44 22.83 17.24
N PRO A 97 -19.53 23.15 16.51
CA PRO A 97 -20.44 22.08 16.09
C PRO A 97 -19.59 20.94 15.57
N PRO A 98 -19.96 19.64 15.70
CA PRO A 98 -19.15 18.54 15.20
C PRO A 98 -18.92 18.80 13.72
N GLY A 99 -17.81 19.46 13.44
CA GLY A 99 -17.43 19.89 12.12
C GLY A 99 -17.01 18.61 11.45
N ASP A 100 -17.27 18.54 10.16
CA ASP A 100 -16.79 17.49 9.29
C ASP A 100 -15.24 17.47 9.32
N GLU A 101 -14.64 17.02 10.42
CA GLU A 101 -13.22 16.76 10.50
C GLU A 101 -12.97 15.57 9.58
N GLU A 102 -12.31 15.85 8.45
CA GLU A 102 -11.95 14.82 7.50
C GLU A 102 -11.30 13.65 8.25
N PRO A 103 -11.76 12.41 8.01
CA PRO A 103 -11.28 11.28 8.78
C PRO A 103 -9.78 11.12 8.53
N ARG A 104 -9.05 10.86 9.60
CA ARG A 104 -7.60 10.71 9.51
C ARG A 104 -7.25 9.45 8.74
N ARG A 105 -6.62 9.58 7.57
CA ARG A 105 -6.23 8.47 6.67
C ARG A 105 -4.75 8.12 6.79
N CYS A 106 -4.36 7.02 6.14
CA CYS A 106 -2.96 6.68 5.98
C CYS A 106 -2.20 7.76 5.19
N SER A 107 -0.89 7.92 5.46
CA SER A 107 -0.11 9.04 4.92
C SER A 107 0.10 9.03 3.40
N TRP A 108 -0.25 7.95 2.71
CA TRP A 108 -0.25 7.89 1.24
C TRP A 108 -1.53 8.45 0.61
N ILE A 109 -2.53 8.79 1.44
CA ILE A 109 -3.66 9.63 1.08
C ILE A 109 -3.37 11.04 1.61
N THR A 110 -3.26 11.97 0.68
CA THR A 110 -2.97 13.38 0.95
C THR A 110 -4.19 14.22 0.63
N LYS A 111 -4.22 15.48 1.08
CA LYS A 111 -5.30 16.44 0.74
C LYS A 111 -5.49 16.65 -0.76
N ASN A 112 -4.44 16.41 -1.56
CA ASN A 112 -4.46 16.57 -3.01
C ASN A 112 -4.66 15.22 -3.75
N SER A 113 -4.94 14.14 -3.01
CA SER A 113 -5.20 12.83 -3.62
C SER A 113 -6.53 12.87 -4.35
N ASP A 114 -6.54 12.27 -5.54
CA ASP A 114 -7.74 12.14 -6.36
C ASP A 114 -8.84 11.35 -5.64
N SER A 115 -10.10 11.75 -5.81
CA SER A 115 -11.23 11.17 -5.09
C SER A 115 -11.35 9.65 -5.31
N VAL A 116 -11.02 9.14 -6.51
CA VAL A 116 -11.08 7.69 -6.77
C VAL A 116 -10.05 6.91 -5.95
N TYR A 117 -8.91 7.52 -5.63
CA TYR A 117 -7.89 6.87 -4.81
C TYR A 117 -8.23 6.94 -3.32
N VAL A 118 -8.82 8.07 -2.88
CA VAL A 118 -9.39 8.19 -1.54
C VAL A 118 -10.48 7.14 -1.32
N GLN A 119 -11.43 7.02 -2.26
CA GLN A 119 -12.50 6.02 -2.20
C GLN A 119 -11.95 4.60 -2.19
N PHE A 120 -10.93 4.30 -2.99
CA PHE A 120 -10.30 2.98 -2.97
C PHE A 120 -9.63 2.66 -1.63
N HIS A 121 -8.91 3.62 -1.04
CA HIS A 121 -8.34 3.47 0.31
C HIS A 121 -9.42 3.23 1.35
N ASP A 122 -10.47 4.05 1.31
CA ASP A 122 -11.55 4.01 2.26
C ASP A 122 -12.33 2.70 2.10
N GLU A 123 -12.89 2.39 0.94
CA GLU A 123 -13.87 1.32 0.79
C GLU A 123 -13.28 -0.07 0.48
N CYS A 124 -12.11 -0.13 -0.16
CA CYS A 124 -11.60 -1.38 -0.74
C CYS A 124 -10.29 -1.86 -0.09
N TRP A 125 -9.32 -0.96 0.11
CA TRP A 125 -7.96 -1.36 0.47
C TRP A 125 -7.87 -1.90 1.90
N GLY A 126 -7.27 -3.08 2.06
CA GLY A 126 -7.19 -3.78 3.35
C GLY A 126 -8.47 -4.50 3.76
N VAL A 127 -9.55 -4.41 2.97
CA VAL A 127 -10.79 -5.16 3.22
C VAL A 127 -10.65 -6.58 2.67
N PRO A 128 -10.90 -7.65 3.45
CA PRO A 128 -10.81 -9.02 2.97
C PRO A 128 -11.70 -9.30 1.74
N VAL A 129 -11.08 -9.77 0.66
CA VAL A 129 -11.77 -10.18 -0.58
C VAL A 129 -11.68 -11.68 -0.78
N TYR A 130 -12.84 -12.33 -0.99
CA TYR A 130 -12.93 -13.79 -1.17
C TYR A 130 -13.44 -14.22 -2.55
N ASP A 131 -13.90 -13.28 -3.37
CA ASP A 131 -14.42 -13.55 -4.72
C ASP A 131 -13.27 -13.67 -5.73
N ASP A 132 -13.26 -14.76 -6.52
CA ASP A 132 -12.20 -15.07 -7.48
C ASP A 132 -12.04 -13.99 -8.55
N ASN A 133 -13.13 -13.44 -9.06
CA ASN A 133 -13.09 -12.42 -10.11
C ASN A 133 -12.49 -11.12 -9.56
N LYS A 134 -12.89 -10.71 -8.35
CA LYS A 134 -12.33 -9.54 -7.66
C LYS A 134 -10.85 -9.74 -7.31
N LEU A 135 -10.45 -10.94 -6.87
CA LEU A 135 -9.04 -11.24 -6.61
C LEU A 135 -8.23 -11.21 -7.91
N PHE A 136 -8.76 -11.74 -9.02
CA PHE A 136 -8.10 -11.65 -10.31
C PHE A 136 -7.98 -10.19 -10.79
N GLU A 137 -9.04 -9.40 -10.67
CA GLU A 137 -9.05 -7.96 -10.97
C GLU A 137 -7.96 -7.22 -10.17
N LEU A 138 -7.90 -7.44 -8.84
CA LEU A 138 -6.89 -6.84 -7.96
C LEU A 138 -5.47 -7.25 -8.38
N LEU A 139 -5.23 -8.53 -8.66
CA LEU A 139 -3.92 -9.00 -9.09
C LEU A 139 -3.49 -8.36 -10.42
N ALA A 140 -4.41 -8.28 -11.38
CA ALA A 140 -4.17 -7.63 -12.66
C ALA A 140 -3.84 -6.14 -12.48
N MET A 141 -4.64 -5.41 -11.69
CA MET A 141 -4.39 -3.99 -11.37
C MET A 141 -3.06 -3.78 -10.66
N CYS A 142 -2.72 -4.61 -9.65
CA CYS A 142 -1.41 -4.55 -9.00
C CYS A 142 -0.27 -4.77 -10.01
N GLY A 143 -0.44 -5.68 -10.97
CA GLY A 143 0.52 -5.88 -12.05
C GLY A 143 0.79 -4.60 -12.86
N LEU A 144 -0.22 -3.77 -13.09
CA LEU A 144 -0.10 -2.50 -13.82
C LEU A 144 0.69 -1.42 -13.06
N LEU A 145 0.92 -1.59 -11.76
CA LEU A 145 1.66 -0.61 -10.96
C LEU A 145 3.09 -0.35 -11.46
N MET A 146 3.67 -1.26 -12.24
CA MET A 146 5.00 -0.99 -12.81
C MET A 146 4.99 0.09 -13.90
N ASP A 147 3.82 0.40 -14.48
CA ASP A 147 3.67 1.36 -15.57
C ASP A 147 2.87 2.60 -15.11
N LEU A 148 1.89 2.38 -14.24
CA LEU A 148 0.88 3.37 -13.81
C LEU A 148 0.85 3.50 -12.29
N ASN A 149 0.38 4.64 -11.76
CA ASN A 149 0.04 4.75 -10.34
C ASN A 149 -1.41 4.29 -10.07
N TRP A 150 -1.78 4.14 -8.79
CA TRP A 150 -3.13 3.71 -8.41
C TRP A 150 -4.24 4.61 -8.97
N THR A 151 -4.08 5.94 -8.94
CA THR A 151 -5.07 6.86 -9.50
C THR A 151 -5.33 6.59 -10.98
N GLU A 152 -4.27 6.44 -11.78
CA GLU A 152 -4.37 6.14 -13.21
C GLU A 152 -5.09 4.81 -13.46
N ILE A 153 -4.79 3.79 -12.66
CA ILE A 153 -5.40 2.45 -12.77
C ILE A 153 -6.88 2.50 -12.37
N LEU A 154 -7.20 3.15 -11.25
CA LEU A 154 -8.56 3.22 -10.69
C LEU A 154 -9.50 4.02 -11.60
N LYS A 155 -9.04 5.09 -12.25
CA LYS A 155 -9.81 5.81 -13.28
C LYS A 155 -10.18 4.93 -14.47
N ARG A 156 -9.35 3.93 -14.78
CA ARG A 156 -9.58 2.98 -15.89
C ARG A 156 -10.27 1.70 -15.43
N ARG A 157 -10.60 1.54 -14.15
CA ARG A 157 -11.10 0.29 -13.57
C ARG A 157 -12.32 -0.25 -14.31
N GLN A 158 -13.27 0.61 -14.66
CA GLN A 158 -14.49 0.21 -15.38
C GLN A 158 -14.18 -0.24 -16.82
N LEU A 159 -13.34 0.51 -17.54
CA LEU A 159 -12.88 0.14 -18.88
C LEU A 159 -12.10 -1.18 -18.87
N LEU A 160 -11.28 -1.42 -17.84
CA LEU A 160 -10.57 -2.67 -17.66
C LEU A 160 -11.54 -3.84 -17.43
N ARG A 161 -12.59 -3.64 -16.64
CA ARG A 161 -13.64 -4.67 -16.44
C ARG A 161 -14.34 -4.99 -17.76
N GLU A 162 -14.71 -4.00 -18.54
CA GLU A 162 -15.34 -4.21 -19.85
C GLU A 162 -14.40 -4.95 -20.80
N ALA A 163 -13.14 -4.51 -20.88
CA ALA A 163 -12.12 -5.12 -21.73
C ALA A 163 -11.82 -6.58 -21.37
N PHE A 164 -11.86 -6.93 -20.07
CA PHE A 164 -11.53 -8.27 -19.59
C PHE A 164 -12.73 -9.02 -19.02
N SER A 165 -13.94 -8.81 -19.57
CA SER A 165 -15.14 -9.59 -19.21
C SER A 165 -15.39 -9.69 -17.69
N SER A 166 -15.32 -8.56 -17.00
CA SER A 166 -15.42 -8.40 -15.54
C SER A 166 -14.42 -9.26 -14.75
N PHE A 167 -13.28 -9.57 -15.35
CA PHE A 167 -12.25 -10.44 -14.80
C PHE A 167 -12.78 -11.82 -14.41
N ASP A 168 -13.69 -12.39 -15.20
CA ASP A 168 -14.02 -13.82 -15.13
C ASP A 168 -12.82 -14.64 -15.67
N PRO A 169 -12.11 -15.43 -14.84
CA PRO A 169 -10.92 -16.15 -15.28
C PRO A 169 -11.20 -17.14 -16.41
N TYR A 170 -12.39 -17.76 -16.44
CA TYR A 170 -12.76 -18.71 -17.47
C TYR A 170 -12.99 -18.02 -18.82
N LYS A 171 -13.66 -16.87 -18.84
CA LYS A 171 -13.85 -16.08 -20.07
C LYS A 171 -12.53 -15.51 -20.56
N VAL A 172 -11.76 -14.86 -19.67
CA VAL A 172 -10.50 -14.22 -20.04
C VAL A 172 -9.45 -15.23 -20.51
N SER A 173 -9.41 -16.44 -19.92
CA SER A 173 -8.47 -17.49 -20.34
C SER A 173 -8.69 -18.00 -21.77
N LYS A 174 -9.90 -17.82 -22.31
CA LYS A 174 -10.32 -18.27 -23.65
C LYS A 174 -10.22 -17.18 -24.71
N MET A 175 -9.84 -15.95 -24.35
CA MET A 175 -9.77 -14.84 -25.30
C MET A 175 -8.82 -15.16 -26.45
N GLY A 176 -9.32 -15.01 -27.68
CA GLY A 176 -8.56 -15.23 -28.90
C GLY A 176 -7.79 -14.00 -29.36
N GLU A 177 -6.97 -14.15 -30.41
CA GLU A 177 -6.17 -13.05 -30.97
C GLU A 177 -7.02 -11.86 -31.42
N LYS A 178 -8.24 -12.09 -31.93
CA LYS A 178 -9.15 -11.00 -32.33
C LYS A 178 -9.53 -10.09 -31.17
N GLU A 179 -9.90 -10.68 -30.04
CA GLU A 179 -10.29 -9.94 -28.83
C GLU A 179 -9.07 -9.25 -28.21
N ILE A 180 -7.93 -9.95 -28.13
CA ILE A 180 -6.66 -9.40 -27.64
C ILE A 180 -6.27 -8.16 -28.48
N ASN A 181 -6.30 -8.25 -29.81
CA ASN A 181 -5.97 -7.14 -30.70
C ASN A 181 -6.96 -5.97 -30.59
N SER A 182 -8.24 -6.26 -30.33
CA SER A 182 -9.24 -5.22 -30.06
C SER A 182 -8.90 -4.44 -28.78
N ILE A 183 -8.53 -5.11 -27.69
CA ILE A 183 -8.12 -4.46 -26.43
C ILE A 183 -6.85 -3.62 -26.63
N ILE A 184 -5.86 -4.17 -27.36
CA ILE A 184 -4.59 -3.46 -27.64
C ILE A 184 -4.84 -2.18 -28.44
N SER A 185 -5.81 -2.21 -29.36
CA SER A 185 -6.15 -1.07 -30.22
C SER A 185 -7.00 -0.02 -29.50
N ASN A 186 -7.56 -0.35 -28.34
CA ASN A 186 -8.39 0.56 -27.55
C ASN A 186 -7.53 1.59 -26.81
N LYS A 187 -7.56 2.84 -27.28
CA LYS A 187 -6.80 3.96 -26.71
C LYS A 187 -7.26 4.38 -25.32
N ASP A 188 -8.51 4.09 -24.93
CA ASP A 188 -9.03 4.44 -23.61
C ASP A 188 -8.57 3.45 -22.54
N VAL A 189 -8.40 2.17 -22.90
CA VAL A 189 -7.78 1.16 -22.04
C VAL A 189 -6.27 1.43 -21.90
N ALA A 190 -5.61 1.82 -23.00
CA ALA A 190 -4.21 2.22 -23.04
C ALA A 190 -3.24 1.22 -22.34
N LEU A 191 -3.41 -0.07 -22.65
CA LEU A 191 -2.50 -1.12 -22.19
C LEU A 191 -1.58 -1.56 -23.33
N THR A 192 -0.32 -1.87 -22.98
CA THR A 192 0.61 -2.47 -23.95
C THR A 192 0.21 -3.92 -24.26
N GLU A 193 0.55 -4.40 -25.46
CA GLU A 193 0.32 -5.80 -25.85
C GLU A 193 0.81 -6.80 -24.79
N ARG A 194 2.01 -6.57 -24.25
CA ARG A 194 2.60 -7.43 -23.23
C ARG A 194 1.74 -7.52 -21.97
N ARG A 195 1.02 -6.44 -21.61
CA ARG A 195 0.10 -6.42 -20.46
C ARG A 195 -1.19 -7.15 -20.74
N VAL A 196 -1.80 -6.91 -21.91
CA VAL A 196 -3.03 -7.62 -22.31
C VAL A 196 -2.78 -9.12 -22.34
N ARG A 197 -1.71 -9.57 -23.00
CA ARG A 197 -1.34 -10.99 -23.06
C ARG A 197 -1.03 -11.57 -21.68
N CYS A 198 -0.36 -10.81 -20.80
CA CYS A 198 -0.13 -11.24 -19.42
C CYS A 198 -1.44 -11.50 -18.66
N ILE A 199 -2.43 -10.63 -18.76
CA ILE A 199 -3.70 -10.78 -18.05
C ILE A 199 -4.39 -12.06 -18.54
N VAL A 200 -4.39 -12.31 -19.84
CA VAL A 200 -4.91 -13.56 -20.44
C VAL A 200 -4.15 -14.80 -19.96
N ASP A 201 -2.82 -14.76 -19.94
CA ASP A 201 -1.99 -15.87 -19.45
C ASP A 201 -2.23 -16.16 -17.96
N ASN A 202 -2.36 -15.12 -17.14
CA ASN A 202 -2.68 -15.24 -15.72
C ASN A 202 -4.07 -15.84 -15.52
N ALA A 203 -5.07 -15.48 -16.34
CA ALA A 203 -6.41 -16.08 -16.29
C ALA A 203 -6.38 -17.59 -16.56
N LYS A 204 -5.53 -18.05 -17.49
CA LYS A 204 -5.31 -19.49 -17.74
C LYS A 204 -4.73 -20.19 -16.50
N CYS A 205 -3.77 -19.56 -15.84
CA CYS A 205 -3.16 -20.09 -14.62
C CYS A 205 -4.17 -20.15 -13.46
N ILE A 206 -5.00 -19.11 -13.32
CA ILE A 206 -6.09 -19.07 -12.32
C ILE A 206 -7.11 -20.18 -12.59
N THR A 207 -7.52 -20.37 -13.85
CA THR A 207 -8.45 -21.44 -14.23
C THR A 207 -7.88 -22.82 -13.90
N LYS A 208 -6.56 -23.02 -14.06
CA LYS A 208 -5.89 -24.26 -13.65
C LYS A 208 -5.90 -24.44 -12.13
N ILE A 209 -5.57 -23.39 -11.37
CA ILE A 209 -5.65 -23.40 -9.91
C ILE A 209 -7.06 -23.72 -9.42
N ALA A 210 -8.09 -23.12 -10.00
CA ALA A 210 -9.47 -23.40 -9.61
C ALA A 210 -9.84 -24.89 -9.77
N ARG A 211 -9.30 -25.58 -10.79
CA ARG A 211 -9.49 -27.03 -10.96
C ARG A 211 -8.73 -27.86 -9.92
N GLU A 212 -7.55 -27.41 -9.49
CA GLU A 212 -6.67 -28.14 -8.55
C GLU A 212 -7.05 -27.89 -7.08
N CYS A 213 -7.46 -26.66 -6.77
CA CYS A 213 -7.62 -26.15 -5.41
C CYS A 213 -9.05 -25.67 -5.11
N GLY A 214 -10.00 -25.91 -6.02
CA GLY A 214 -11.39 -25.46 -5.92
C GLY A 214 -11.61 -24.02 -6.39
N SER A 215 -10.84 -23.07 -5.88
CA SER A 215 -10.91 -21.67 -6.30
C SER A 215 -9.58 -20.94 -6.17
N PHE A 216 -9.45 -19.80 -6.85
CA PHE A 216 -8.28 -18.93 -6.70
C PHE A 216 -8.19 -18.35 -5.30
N SER A 217 -9.33 -18.00 -4.72
CA SER A 217 -9.49 -17.54 -3.35
C SER A 217 -8.99 -18.58 -2.34
N CYS A 218 -9.42 -19.85 -2.43
CA CYS A 218 -8.92 -20.93 -1.57
C CYS A 218 -7.39 -20.96 -1.59
N TYR A 219 -6.83 -20.97 -2.80
CA TYR A 219 -5.40 -21.09 -3.02
C TYR A 219 -4.61 -19.89 -2.48
N MET A 220 -5.09 -18.66 -2.69
CA MET A 220 -4.39 -17.48 -2.17
C MET A 220 -4.50 -17.39 -0.65
N TRP A 221 -5.68 -17.61 -0.09
CA TRP A 221 -5.93 -17.50 1.35
C TRP A 221 -5.26 -18.60 2.18
N GLU A 222 -4.98 -19.78 1.59
CA GLU A 222 -4.18 -20.85 2.22
C GLU A 222 -2.81 -20.35 2.69
N TYR A 223 -2.16 -19.46 1.93
CA TYR A 223 -0.85 -18.91 2.30
C TYR A 223 -0.85 -18.13 3.60
N VAL A 224 -2.00 -17.56 3.98
CA VAL A 224 -2.20 -16.86 5.26
C VAL A 224 -3.05 -17.69 6.22
N SER A 225 -3.17 -19.00 5.99
CA SER A 225 -3.95 -19.92 6.82
C SER A 225 -5.37 -19.41 7.05
N TYR A 226 -5.97 -18.83 6.00
CA TYR A 226 -7.31 -18.25 5.99
C TYR A 226 -7.55 -17.12 7.01
N LYS A 227 -6.48 -16.52 7.55
CA LYS A 227 -6.53 -15.43 8.51
C LYS A 227 -5.65 -14.27 8.06
N PRO A 228 -6.20 -13.05 7.88
CA PRO A 228 -5.38 -11.91 7.52
C PRO A 228 -4.26 -11.66 8.52
N VAL A 229 -3.12 -11.20 8.03
CA VAL A 229 -2.01 -10.77 8.88
C VAL A 229 -2.26 -9.33 9.32
N ILE A 230 -2.55 -9.13 10.60
CA ILE A 230 -2.78 -7.80 11.17
C ILE A 230 -1.45 -7.18 11.58
N ASN A 231 -1.02 -6.13 10.88
CA ASN A 231 0.17 -5.36 11.23
C ASN A 231 -0.18 -4.11 12.04
N LYS A 232 0.76 -3.61 12.85
CA LYS A 232 0.55 -2.46 13.76
C LYS A 232 1.49 -1.31 13.44
N PHE A 233 1.53 -0.89 12.18
CA PHE A 233 2.46 0.16 11.73
C PHE A 233 2.02 1.55 12.22
N ARG A 234 2.92 2.25 12.92
CA ARG A 234 2.69 3.66 13.33
C ARG A 234 3.03 4.66 12.22
N HIS A 235 4.01 4.32 11.38
CA HIS A 235 4.55 5.21 10.35
C HIS A 235 4.66 4.48 9.01
N SER A 236 4.39 5.18 7.91
CA SER A 236 4.44 4.62 6.55
C SER A 236 5.81 4.06 6.17
N ARG A 237 6.89 4.68 6.62
CA ARG A 237 8.26 4.17 6.40
C ARG A 237 8.52 2.77 6.99
N ASN A 238 7.68 2.31 7.91
CA ASN A 238 7.78 0.98 8.51
C ASN A 238 6.99 -0.07 7.71
N VAL A 239 6.09 0.35 6.82
CA VAL A 239 5.36 -0.56 5.93
C VAL A 239 6.34 -1.04 4.86
N PRO A 240 6.66 -2.34 4.81
CA PRO A 240 7.67 -2.84 3.87
C PRO A 240 7.10 -2.89 2.45
N LEU A 241 7.98 -2.83 1.44
CA LEU A 241 7.57 -3.00 0.04
C LEU A 241 7.32 -4.47 -0.35
N ARG A 242 7.84 -5.41 0.44
CA ARG A 242 7.71 -6.86 0.26
C ARG A 242 7.75 -7.55 1.63
N SER A 243 7.20 -8.74 1.73
CA SER A 243 7.29 -9.58 2.93
C SER A 243 7.84 -10.96 2.58
N PRO A 244 8.41 -11.71 3.56
CA PRO A 244 8.82 -13.11 3.34
C PRO A 244 7.68 -13.97 2.79
N LYS A 245 6.44 -13.70 3.21
CA LYS A 245 5.25 -14.40 2.70
C LYS A 245 4.99 -14.08 1.23
N ALA A 246 5.07 -12.80 0.85
CA ALA A 246 4.91 -12.38 -0.55
C ALA A 246 5.99 -12.94 -1.47
N GLU A 247 7.22 -13.16 -0.97
CA GLU A 247 8.29 -13.81 -1.73
C GLU A 247 7.98 -15.28 -2.03
N ILE A 248 7.46 -16.02 -1.04
CA ILE A 248 7.04 -17.41 -1.21
C ILE A 248 5.90 -17.50 -2.23
N ILE A 249 4.85 -16.68 -2.06
CA ILE A 249 3.70 -16.64 -2.97
C ILE A 249 4.15 -16.27 -4.39
N SER A 250 4.99 -15.22 -4.53
CA SER A 250 5.51 -14.78 -5.82
C SER A 250 6.27 -15.89 -6.54
N LYS A 251 7.13 -16.62 -5.82
CA LYS A 251 7.88 -17.75 -6.39
C LYS A 251 6.93 -18.83 -6.90
N ASP A 252 5.91 -19.21 -6.13
CA ASP A 252 4.97 -20.24 -6.54
C ASP A 252 4.13 -19.81 -7.75
N LEU A 253 3.60 -18.58 -7.74
CA LEU A 253 2.85 -18.02 -8.87
C LEU A 253 3.70 -18.02 -10.14
N VAL A 254 4.98 -17.60 -10.07
CA VAL A 254 5.90 -17.65 -11.21
C VAL A 254 6.12 -19.10 -11.68
N THR A 255 6.31 -20.05 -10.77
CA THR A 255 6.46 -21.47 -11.10
C THR A 255 5.20 -22.03 -11.79
N ARG A 256 4.01 -21.54 -11.43
CA ARG A 256 2.73 -21.90 -12.06
C ARG A 256 2.48 -21.21 -13.40
N GLY A 257 3.38 -20.32 -13.84
CA GLY A 257 3.31 -19.64 -15.14
C GLY A 257 2.71 -18.25 -15.10
N PHE A 258 2.38 -17.71 -13.91
CA PHE A 258 1.94 -16.32 -13.80
C PHE A 258 3.06 -15.36 -14.22
N ARG A 259 2.66 -14.26 -14.83
CA ARG A 259 3.53 -13.20 -15.31
C ARG A 259 3.27 -11.93 -14.51
N PHE A 260 4.32 -11.12 -14.34
CA PHE A 260 4.27 -9.83 -13.64
C PHE A 260 3.83 -9.89 -12.17
N VAL A 261 4.10 -11.01 -11.51
CA VAL A 261 3.78 -11.29 -10.10
C VAL A 261 5.03 -11.29 -9.23
N GLY A 262 5.88 -10.26 -9.34
CA GLY A 262 7.07 -10.13 -8.49
C GLY A 262 6.72 -9.89 -7.01
N PRO A 263 7.64 -10.09 -6.05
CA PRO A 263 7.32 -10.03 -4.61
C PRO A 263 6.68 -8.71 -4.15
N VAL A 264 7.07 -7.57 -4.73
CA VAL A 264 6.46 -6.27 -4.42
C VAL A 264 5.02 -6.16 -4.93
N ILE A 265 4.76 -6.71 -6.12
CA ILE A 265 3.41 -6.73 -6.71
C ILE A 265 2.51 -7.65 -5.90
N VAL A 266 3.01 -8.82 -5.52
CA VAL A 266 2.28 -9.77 -4.67
C VAL A 266 2.00 -9.18 -3.30
N TYR A 267 2.94 -8.47 -2.69
CA TYR A 267 2.67 -7.81 -1.42
C TYR A 267 1.62 -6.69 -1.55
N SER A 268 1.71 -5.88 -2.62
CA SER A 268 0.69 -4.85 -2.91
C SER A 268 -0.69 -5.48 -3.13
N PHE A 269 -0.75 -6.65 -3.78
CA PHE A 269 -1.97 -7.43 -3.95
C PHE A 269 -2.51 -7.94 -2.59
N MET A 270 -1.66 -8.51 -1.74
CA MET A 270 -2.05 -8.98 -0.41
C MET A 270 -2.64 -7.85 0.44
N GLN A 271 -2.05 -6.67 0.39
CA GLN A 271 -2.56 -5.47 1.05
C GLN A 271 -3.91 -5.03 0.47
N ALA A 272 -4.00 -4.93 -0.86
CA ALA A 272 -5.23 -4.49 -1.53
C ALA A 272 -6.40 -5.47 -1.34
N ALA A 273 -6.12 -6.78 -1.27
CA ALA A 273 -7.11 -7.84 -1.07
C ALA A 273 -7.45 -8.11 0.41
N GLY A 274 -6.86 -7.35 1.35
CA GLY A 274 -7.09 -7.53 2.78
C GLY A 274 -6.55 -8.83 3.36
N MET A 275 -5.59 -9.48 2.68
CA MET A 275 -4.83 -10.60 3.24
C MET A 275 -3.83 -10.11 4.30
N THR A 276 -3.47 -8.82 4.24
CA THR A 276 -2.76 -8.12 5.31
C THR A 276 -3.48 -6.81 5.63
N VAL A 277 -3.59 -6.48 6.91
CA VAL A 277 -4.10 -5.19 7.37
C VAL A 277 -2.90 -4.29 7.64
N ASP A 278 -2.58 -3.45 6.66
CA ASP A 278 -1.42 -2.55 6.68
C ASP A 278 -1.81 -1.08 6.86
N HIS A 279 -3.10 -0.80 7.14
CA HIS A 279 -3.53 0.53 7.57
C HIS A 279 -2.67 0.98 8.76
N LEU A 280 -2.29 2.26 8.77
CA LEU A 280 -1.54 2.81 9.90
C LEU A 280 -2.45 2.88 11.13
N LEU A 281 -1.89 2.73 12.33
CA LEU A 281 -2.68 2.73 13.58
C LEU A 281 -3.54 3.98 13.80
N HIS A 282 -3.19 5.10 13.17
CA HIS A 282 -3.94 6.35 13.27
C HIS A 282 -4.96 6.55 12.14
N CYS A 283 -5.01 5.61 11.19
CA CYS A 283 -6.00 5.63 10.12
C CYS A 283 -7.35 5.20 10.68
N TYR A 284 -8.42 5.92 10.36
CA TYR A 284 -9.77 5.60 10.83
C TYR A 284 -10.22 4.20 10.37
N ARG A 285 -9.74 3.73 9.21
CA ARG A 285 -10.01 2.38 8.67
C ARG A 285 -9.27 1.25 9.36
N TYR A 286 -8.30 1.54 10.23
CA TYR A 286 -7.53 0.49 10.89
C TYR A 286 -8.43 -0.42 11.73
N GLY A 287 -9.28 0.16 12.59
CA GLY A 287 -10.21 -0.60 13.43
C GLY A 287 -11.17 -1.44 12.58
N ASP A 288 -11.87 -0.81 11.65
CA ASP A 288 -12.83 -1.49 10.76
C ASP A 288 -12.20 -2.68 10.00
N CYS A 289 -11.00 -2.50 9.45
CA CYS A 289 -10.32 -3.57 8.71
C CYS A 289 -9.82 -4.70 9.64
N VAL A 290 -9.43 -4.39 10.89
CA VAL A 290 -9.12 -5.41 11.90
C VAL A 290 -10.39 -6.21 12.26
N ASP A 291 -11.49 -5.53 12.54
CA ASP A 291 -12.76 -6.18 12.89
C ASP A 291 -13.27 -7.08 11.76
N LEU A 292 -13.08 -6.65 10.50
CA LEU A 292 -13.38 -7.46 9.32
C LEU A 292 -12.43 -8.66 9.19
N ALA A 293 -11.15 -8.47 9.52
CA ALA A 293 -10.13 -9.51 9.44
C ALA A 293 -10.27 -10.62 10.49
N GLU A 294 -10.82 -10.28 11.66
CA GLU A 294 -11.07 -11.25 12.73
C GLU A 294 -12.32 -12.12 12.50
N ARG A 295 -13.16 -11.76 11.52
CA ARG A 295 -14.31 -12.58 11.15
C ARG A 295 -13.85 -13.95 10.64
N PRO A 296 -14.59 -15.03 10.96
CA PRO A 296 -14.34 -16.33 10.37
C PRO A 296 -14.32 -16.23 8.85
N TRP A 297 -13.37 -16.91 8.25
CA TRP A 297 -13.25 -16.97 6.80
C TRP A 297 -14.54 -17.49 6.19
N ARG A 298 -15.11 -16.73 5.25
CA ARG A 298 -16.38 -17.06 4.60
C ARG A 298 -16.09 -17.58 3.20
N HIS A 299 -16.28 -18.87 3.02
CA HIS A 299 -16.58 -19.40 1.70
C HIS A 299 -18.05 -19.14 1.39
N PHE A 300 -18.31 -18.53 0.23
CA PHE A 300 -19.59 -18.62 -0.45
C PHE A 300 -19.34 -19.26 -1.81
#